data_AF-A0A2V8Z445-F1
#
_entry.id   AF-A0A2V8Z445-F1
#
_cell.length_a   1.000
_cell.length_b   1.000
_cell.length_c   1.000
_cell.angle_alpha   90.00
_cell.angle_beta   90.00
_cell.angle_gamma   90.00
#
_symmetry.space_group_name_H-M   'P 1'
#
loop_
_entity.id
_entity.type
_entity.pdbx_description
1 polymer ?
#
loop_
_entity_poly.entity_id
_entity_poly.type
_entity_poly.pdbx_seq_one_letter_code
_entity_poly.pdbx_strand_id
1 'polypeptide(L)'
;MRALTNTPSTICRAATGVARGSRTTTDDVDLARKIFGAIGVVVEVKEEEIDAVTALSGSGPAFVYTVIEALAAGGTKMGLSAEVALTLAAQTVLGAAQLMIESKMSPEELRRMVVTPGGTTAAGLATMEKLGTSESLIAAVEAATKRGQEMAKENS
;
A
#
# COMPACT_ATOMS: atom_id res chain seq x y z
N MET A 1 -6.85 -10.79 -20.54
CA MET A 1 -6.47 -10.79 -19.11
C MET A 1 -5.38 -9.76 -18.91
N ARG A 2 -5.49 -8.97 -17.86
CA ARG A 2 -4.42 -8.09 -17.38
C ARG A 2 -3.99 -8.57 -16.00
N ALA A 3 -2.70 -8.50 -15.73
CA ALA A 3 -2.15 -8.73 -14.40
C ALA A 3 -1.18 -7.58 -14.10
N LEU A 4 -1.41 -6.90 -12.99
CA LEU A 4 -0.61 -5.78 -12.56
C LEU A 4 -0.01 -6.09 -11.21
N THR A 5 1.31 -6.19 -11.19
CA THR A 5 2.12 -6.46 -10.00
C THR A 5 2.95 -5.22 -9.64
N ASN A 6 3.75 -5.31 -8.59
CA ASN A 6 4.58 -4.22 -8.11
C ASN A 6 6.00 -4.64 -7.74
N THR A 7 6.86 -3.65 -7.48
CA THR A 7 8.30 -3.84 -7.29
C THR A 7 8.70 -4.74 -6.10
N PRO A 8 7.93 -4.84 -4.99
CA PRO A 8 8.17 -5.86 -3.95
C PRO A 8 8.11 -7.32 -4.40
N SER A 9 7.71 -7.60 -5.66
CA SER A 9 7.89 -8.91 -6.30
C SER A 9 9.31 -9.45 -6.21
N THR A 10 10.32 -8.56 -6.24
CA THR A 10 11.75 -8.90 -6.10
C THR A 10 12.11 -9.62 -4.80
N ILE A 11 11.29 -9.46 -3.76
CA ILE A 11 11.45 -10.10 -2.45
C ILE A 11 10.27 -10.99 -2.07
N CYS A 12 9.51 -11.46 -3.06
CA CYS A 12 8.33 -12.31 -2.86
C CYS A 12 7.27 -11.69 -1.93
N ARG A 13 7.05 -10.37 -2.05
CA ARG A 13 6.03 -9.61 -1.32
C ARG A 13 5.17 -8.75 -2.24
N ALA A 14 4.97 -9.20 -3.47
CA ALA A 14 4.16 -8.48 -4.44
C ALA A 14 2.69 -8.39 -4.01
N ALA A 15 2.02 -7.34 -4.45
CA ALA A 15 0.56 -7.28 -4.51
C ALA A 15 0.16 -7.24 -5.99
N THR A 16 -0.57 -8.26 -6.44
CA THR A 16 -0.94 -8.41 -7.84
C THR A 16 -2.46 -8.40 -8.00
N GLY A 17 -3.00 -7.50 -8.82
CA GLY A 17 -4.38 -7.58 -9.27
C GLY A 17 -4.49 -8.22 -10.65
N VAL A 18 -5.46 -9.11 -10.82
CA VAL A 18 -5.74 -9.81 -12.08
C VAL A 18 -7.16 -9.48 -12.53
N ALA A 19 -7.30 -9.03 -13.77
CA ALA A 19 -8.59 -8.77 -14.41
C ALA A 19 -8.81 -9.65 -15.63
N ARG A 20 -10.02 -10.21 -15.76
CA ARG A 20 -10.41 -11.04 -16.91
C ARG A 20 -10.61 -10.18 -18.16
N GLY A 21 -10.12 -10.67 -19.30
CA GLY A 21 -10.54 -10.16 -20.61
C GLY A 21 -11.69 -10.98 -21.18
N SER A 22 -12.27 -10.53 -22.30
CA SER A 22 -13.42 -11.18 -22.97
C SER A 22 -13.20 -12.64 -23.37
N ARG A 23 -11.95 -13.08 -23.52
CA ARG A 23 -11.56 -14.46 -23.87
C ARG A 23 -10.88 -15.21 -22.73
N THR A 24 -10.86 -14.65 -21.52
CA THR A 24 -10.11 -15.22 -20.39
C THR A 24 -10.95 -16.30 -19.71
N THR A 25 -10.41 -17.52 -19.70
CA THR A 25 -11.02 -18.68 -19.05
C THR A 25 -10.69 -18.72 -17.55
N THR A 26 -11.34 -19.61 -16.81
CA THR A 26 -10.99 -19.84 -15.40
C THR A 26 -9.61 -20.47 -15.27
N ASP A 27 -9.22 -21.36 -16.18
CA ASP A 27 -7.89 -21.99 -16.17
C ASP A 27 -6.77 -20.95 -16.35
N ASP A 28 -6.99 -19.92 -17.18
CA ASP A 28 -6.05 -18.80 -17.34
C ASP A 28 -5.86 -18.03 -16.03
N VAL A 29 -6.96 -17.77 -15.31
CA VAL A 29 -6.92 -17.07 -14.01
C VAL A 29 -6.21 -17.91 -12.96
N ASP A 30 -6.47 -19.22 -12.93
CA ASP A 30 -5.83 -20.13 -11.99
C ASP A 30 -4.33 -20.29 -12.28
N LEU A 31 -3.93 -20.28 -13.55
CA LEU A 31 -2.52 -20.23 -13.94
C LEU A 31 -1.87 -18.92 -13.48
N ALA A 32 -2.53 -17.77 -13.71
CA ALA A 32 -2.04 -16.48 -13.23
C ALA A 32 -1.88 -16.47 -11.71
N ARG A 33 -2.86 -16.98 -10.96
CA ARG A 33 -2.79 -17.13 -9.50
C ARG A 33 -1.60 -17.99 -9.06
N LYS A 34 -1.31 -19.09 -9.75
CA LYS A 34 -0.15 -19.93 -9.44
C LYS A 34 1.17 -19.19 -9.66
N ILE A 35 1.30 -18.46 -10.77
CA ILE A 35 2.51 -17.73 -11.13
C ILE A 35 2.74 -16.56 -10.16
N PHE A 36 1.77 -15.67 -10.03
CA PHE A 36 1.91 -14.48 -9.19
C PHE A 36 1.82 -14.79 -7.69
N GLY A 37 1.14 -15.88 -7.33
CA GLY A 37 1.09 -16.38 -5.95
C GLY A 37 2.45 -16.84 -5.43
N ALA A 38 3.38 -17.22 -6.31
CA ALA A 38 4.75 -17.56 -5.92
C ALA A 38 5.56 -16.34 -5.44
N ILE A 39 5.14 -15.12 -5.81
CA ILE A 39 5.85 -13.88 -5.50
C ILE A 39 5.04 -12.93 -4.61
N GLY A 40 3.83 -13.30 -4.18
CA GLY A 40 3.03 -12.44 -3.31
C GLY A 40 1.53 -12.76 -3.33
N VAL A 41 0.72 -11.77 -2.97
CA VAL A 41 -0.75 -11.90 -2.96
C VAL A 41 -1.33 -11.62 -4.34
N VAL A 42 -2.36 -12.38 -4.70
CA VAL A 42 -3.12 -12.21 -5.94
C VAL A 42 -4.58 -11.96 -5.61
N VAL A 43 -5.13 -10.86 -6.13
CA VAL A 43 -6.55 -10.53 -6.03
C VAL A 43 -7.16 -10.49 -7.42
N GLU A 44 -8.35 -11.06 -7.57
CA GLU A 44 -9.13 -10.93 -8.81
C GLU A 44 -10.02 -9.69 -8.69
N VAL A 45 -9.98 -8.84 -9.71
CA VAL A 45 -10.74 -7.59 -9.79
C VAL A 45 -11.46 -7.52 -11.14
N LYS A 46 -12.40 -6.59 -11.27
CA LYS A 46 -13.04 -6.30 -12.56
C LYS A 46 -12.07 -5.54 -13.47
N GLU A 47 -12.29 -5.62 -14.78
CA GLU A 47 -11.44 -4.92 -15.76
C GLU A 47 -11.50 -3.40 -15.56
N GLU A 48 -12.64 -2.84 -15.20
CA GLU A 48 -12.79 -1.42 -14.90
C GLU A 48 -12.06 -0.97 -13.61
N GLU A 49 -11.65 -1.90 -12.75
CA GLU A 49 -10.96 -1.62 -11.47
C GLU A 49 -9.42 -1.66 -11.61
N ILE A 50 -8.90 -2.10 -12.75
CA ILE A 50 -7.47 -2.40 -12.93
C ILE A 50 -6.59 -1.14 -12.88
N ASP A 51 -7.09 0.01 -13.30
CA ASP A 51 -6.36 1.28 -13.19
C ASP A 51 -6.26 1.73 -11.72
N ALA A 52 -7.29 1.45 -10.92
CA ALA A 52 -7.24 1.67 -9.47
C ALA A 52 -6.26 0.71 -8.78
N VAL A 53 -6.18 -0.56 -9.23
CA VAL A 53 -5.12 -1.48 -8.79
C VAL A 53 -3.74 -0.93 -9.11
N THR A 54 -3.54 -0.38 -10.32
CA THR A 54 -2.27 0.23 -10.73
C THR A 54 -1.88 1.35 -9.77
N ALA A 55 -2.82 2.26 -9.51
CA ALA A 55 -2.60 3.40 -8.64
C ALA A 55 -2.31 2.99 -7.18
N LEU A 56 -3.07 2.03 -6.66
CA LEU A 56 -2.93 1.59 -5.27
C LEU A 56 -1.69 0.72 -5.05
N SER A 57 -1.48 -0.29 -5.90
CA SER A 57 -0.45 -1.32 -5.69
C SER A 57 0.81 -1.10 -6.52
N GLY A 58 0.68 -0.58 -7.75
CA GLY A 58 1.81 -0.28 -8.62
C GLY A 58 2.57 0.98 -8.18
N SER A 59 1.84 2.08 -7.94
CA SER A 59 2.42 3.32 -7.38
C SER A 59 2.56 3.30 -5.86
N GLY A 60 1.80 2.42 -5.18
CA GLY A 60 1.77 2.29 -3.72
C GLY A 60 3.12 2.21 -3.02
N PRO A 61 4.10 1.41 -3.49
CA PRO A 61 5.43 1.36 -2.90
C PRO A 61 6.09 2.74 -2.77
N ALA A 62 5.95 3.61 -3.78
CA ALA A 62 6.50 4.96 -3.71
C ALA A 62 5.82 5.79 -2.60
N PHE A 63 4.50 5.70 -2.46
CA PHE A 63 3.77 6.39 -1.39
C PHE A 63 4.20 5.88 0.00
N VAL A 64 4.44 4.58 0.15
CA VAL A 64 4.93 3.98 1.40
C VAL A 64 6.36 4.43 1.71
N TYR A 65 7.24 4.53 0.70
CA TYR A 65 8.59 5.07 0.89
C TYR A 65 8.55 6.53 1.37
N THR A 66 7.65 7.35 0.82
CA THR A 66 7.44 8.73 1.30
C THR A 66 7.00 8.77 2.77
N VAL A 67 6.13 7.85 3.20
CA VAL A 67 5.71 7.74 4.61
C VAL A 67 6.89 7.35 5.51
N ILE A 68 7.71 6.38 5.10
CA ILE A 68 8.91 5.96 5.84
C ILE A 68 9.89 7.13 5.99
N GLU A 69 10.13 7.87 4.90
CA GLU A 69 11.00 9.06 4.90
C GLU A 69 10.47 10.15 5.85
N ALA A 70 9.16 10.44 5.82
CA ALA A 70 8.55 11.43 6.69
C ALA A 70 8.64 11.03 8.19
N LEU A 71 8.43 9.75 8.51
CA LEU A 71 8.61 9.23 9.87
C LEU A 71 10.06 9.35 10.34
N ALA A 72 11.02 9.00 9.49
CA ALA A 72 12.45 9.10 9.78
C ALA A 72 12.89 10.56 9.99
N ALA A 73 12.39 11.49 9.17
CA ALA A 73 12.62 12.92 9.33
C ALA A 73 12.05 13.43 10.67
N GLY A 74 10.86 12.95 11.06
CA GLY A 74 10.27 13.22 12.38
C GLY A 74 11.15 12.73 13.54
N GLY A 75 11.65 11.51 13.46
CA GLY A 75 12.57 10.95 14.46
C GLY A 75 13.89 11.73 14.57
N THR A 76 14.46 12.13 13.42
CA THR A 76 15.68 12.95 13.37
C THR A 76 15.45 14.32 14.01
N LYS A 77 14.31 14.96 13.74
CA LYS A 77 13.93 16.23 14.37
C LYS A 77 13.83 16.13 15.90
N MET A 78 13.55 14.93 16.41
CA MET A 78 13.49 14.64 17.86
C MET A 78 14.81 14.15 18.45
N GLY A 79 15.91 14.19 17.68
CA GLY A 79 17.26 13.94 18.17
C GLY A 79 17.84 12.56 17.86
N LEU A 80 17.15 11.72 17.07
CA LEU A 80 17.75 10.49 16.57
C LEU A 80 18.77 10.78 15.46
N SER A 81 19.76 9.89 15.30
CA SER A 81 20.57 9.92 14.08
C SER A 81 19.71 9.52 12.88
N ALA A 82 20.05 10.05 11.70
CA ALA A 82 19.28 9.77 10.48
C ALA A 82 19.21 8.26 10.18
N GLU A 83 20.30 7.53 10.41
CA GLU A 83 20.38 6.08 10.22
C GLU A 83 19.45 5.31 11.17
N VAL A 84 19.45 5.65 12.46
CA VAL A 84 18.58 5.03 13.46
C VAL A 84 17.12 5.35 13.14
N ALA A 85 16.80 6.60 12.83
CA ALA A 85 15.45 7.01 12.51
C ALA A 85 14.90 6.29 11.27
N LEU A 86 15.70 6.16 10.21
CA LEU A 86 15.30 5.45 9.00
C LEU A 86 15.09 3.95 9.25
N THR A 87 16.00 3.31 10.00
CA THR A 87 15.90 1.90 10.36
C THR A 87 14.62 1.62 11.14
N LEU A 88 14.35 2.43 12.17
CA LEU A 88 13.14 2.28 12.99
C LEU A 88 11.87 2.58 12.20
N ALA A 89 11.85 3.60 11.34
CA ALA A 89 10.71 3.92 10.51
C ALA A 89 10.36 2.78 9.54
N ALA A 90 11.35 2.26 8.81
CA ALA A 90 11.15 1.15 7.88
C ALA A 90 10.63 -0.11 8.60
N GLN A 91 11.25 -0.47 9.73
CA GLN A 91 10.83 -1.65 10.51
C GLN A 91 9.44 -1.47 11.12
N THR A 92 9.09 -0.26 11.56
CA THR A 92 7.76 0.04 12.11
C THR A 92 6.68 -0.15 11.07
N VAL A 93 6.89 0.35 9.85
CA VAL A 93 5.94 0.18 8.73
C VAL A 93 5.81 -1.30 8.35
N LEU A 94 6.93 -2.02 8.23
CA LEU A 94 6.92 -3.47 7.95
C LEU A 94 6.13 -4.24 9.01
N GLY A 95 6.45 -4.02 10.29
CA GLY A 95 5.82 -4.73 11.41
C GLY A 95 4.33 -4.45 11.52
N ALA A 96 3.90 -3.20 11.33
CA ALA A 96 2.50 -2.82 11.36
C ALA A 96 1.70 -3.49 10.22
N ALA A 97 2.24 -3.46 9.00
CA ALA A 97 1.61 -4.11 7.84
C ALA A 97 1.53 -5.63 8.02
N GLN A 98 2.63 -6.26 8.45
CA GLN A 98 2.69 -7.70 8.66
C GLN A 98 1.74 -8.16 9.77
N LEU A 99 1.69 -7.45 10.89
CA LEU A 99 0.75 -7.75 11.98
C LEU A 99 -0.70 -7.71 11.50
N MET A 100 -1.07 -6.71 10.70
CA MET A 100 -2.42 -6.61 10.13
C MET A 100 -2.75 -7.80 9.22
N ILE A 101 -1.82 -8.20 8.34
CA ILE A 101 -2.01 -9.31 7.41
C ILE A 101 -2.16 -10.64 8.17
N GLU A 102 -1.30 -10.89 9.17
CA GLU A 102 -1.26 -12.16 9.90
C GLU A 102 -2.43 -12.30 10.90
N SER A 103 -2.75 -11.22 11.63
CA SER A 103 -3.83 -11.23 12.61
C SER A 103 -5.22 -11.20 11.97
N LYS A 104 -5.33 -10.69 10.73
CA LYS A 104 -6.60 -10.40 10.04
C LYS A 104 -7.49 -9.41 10.81
N MET A 105 -6.92 -8.66 11.75
CA MET A 105 -7.62 -7.60 12.47
C MET A 105 -7.75 -6.37 11.59
N SER A 106 -8.84 -5.63 11.77
CA SER A 106 -9.05 -4.35 11.10
C SER A 106 -8.04 -3.30 11.59
N PRO A 107 -7.75 -2.26 10.77
CA PRO A 107 -6.94 -1.13 11.21
C PRO A 107 -7.47 -0.44 12.47
N GLU A 108 -8.79 -0.43 12.67
CA GLU A 108 -9.41 0.15 13.86
C GLU A 108 -9.07 -0.65 15.12
N GLU A 109 -9.19 -1.98 15.07
CA GLU A 109 -8.85 -2.85 16.20
C GLU A 109 -7.36 -2.74 16.55
N LEU A 110 -6.48 -2.78 15.55
CA LEU A 110 -5.03 -2.65 15.78
C LEU A 110 -4.67 -1.29 16.38
N ARG A 111 -5.31 -0.19 15.94
CA ARG A 111 -5.11 1.13 16.55
C ARG A 111 -5.54 1.12 18.02
N ARG A 112 -6.70 0.53 18.35
CA ARG A 112 -7.18 0.46 19.75
C ARG A 112 -6.21 -0.27 20.67
N MET A 113 -5.43 -1.22 20.16
CA MET A 113 -4.44 -1.95 20.95
C MET A 113 -3.21 -1.10 21.35
N VAL A 114 -2.89 -0.05 20.58
CA VAL A 114 -1.67 0.79 20.79
C VAL A 114 -1.98 2.22 21.23
N VAL A 115 -3.25 2.62 21.22
CA VAL A 115 -3.70 3.95 21.64
C VAL A 115 -4.20 3.90 23.07
N THR A 116 -3.50 4.62 23.95
CA THR A 116 -3.98 4.92 25.31
C THR A 116 -4.53 6.35 25.37
N PRO A 117 -5.65 6.59 26.08
CA PRO A 117 -6.18 7.94 26.27
C PRO A 117 -5.13 8.87 26.90
N GLY A 118 -4.87 10.02 26.27
CA GLY A 118 -3.85 10.98 26.70
C GLY A 118 -2.40 10.54 26.45
N GLY A 119 -2.18 9.39 25.82
CA GLY A 119 -0.84 8.87 25.50
C GLY A 119 -0.19 9.52 24.28
N THR A 120 1.08 9.16 24.04
CA THR A 120 1.88 9.65 22.90
C THR A 120 1.25 9.33 21.56
N THR A 121 0.71 8.12 21.38
CA THR A 121 0.02 7.70 20.16
C THR A 121 -1.21 8.57 19.87
N ALA A 122 -2.00 8.88 20.90
CA ALA A 122 -3.21 9.71 20.75
C ALA A 122 -2.85 11.14 20.29
N ALA A 123 -1.81 11.74 20.88
CA ALA A 123 -1.31 13.06 20.47
C ALA A 123 -0.78 13.07 19.03
N GLY A 124 -0.06 12.01 18.63
CA GLY A 124 0.42 11.83 17.26
C GLY A 124 -0.72 11.73 16.25
N LEU A 125 -1.70 10.85 16.50
CA LEU A 125 -2.87 10.67 15.64
C LEU A 125 -3.70 11.95 15.48
N ALA A 126 -3.94 12.69 16.56
CA ALA A 126 -4.65 13.97 16.49
C ALA A 126 -3.92 14.99 15.61
N THR A 127 -2.58 14.97 15.63
CA THR A 127 -1.78 15.84 14.75
C THR A 127 -1.85 15.39 13.29
N MET A 128 -1.79 14.07 13.03
CA MET A 128 -1.92 13.52 11.67
C MET A 128 -3.29 13.84 11.05
N GLU A 129 -4.36 13.75 11.84
CA GLU A 129 -5.71 14.13 11.43
C GLU A 129 -5.80 15.61 11.10
N LYS A 130 -5.29 16.49 11.99
CA LYS A 130 -5.25 17.94 11.76
C LYS A 130 -4.49 18.31 10.48
N LEU A 131 -3.44 17.56 10.14
CA LEU A 131 -2.62 17.80 8.94
C LEU A 131 -3.17 17.11 7.68
N GLY A 132 -4.29 16.40 7.76
CA GLY A 132 -4.95 15.80 6.60
C GLY A 132 -4.21 14.59 6.04
N THR A 133 -3.62 13.75 6.91
CA THR A 133 -2.79 12.61 6.45
C THR A 133 -3.60 11.61 5.63
N SER A 134 -4.80 11.26 6.08
CA SER A 134 -5.68 10.32 5.38
C SER A 134 -6.12 10.89 4.03
N GLU A 135 -6.51 12.16 4.03
CA GLU A 135 -6.96 12.91 2.87
C GLU A 135 -5.86 13.00 1.80
N SER A 136 -4.62 13.22 2.22
CA SER A 136 -3.45 13.25 1.33
C SER A 136 -3.23 11.90 0.64
N LEU A 137 -3.29 10.80 1.38
CA LEU A 137 -3.11 9.45 0.82
C LEU A 137 -4.26 9.05 -0.10
N ILE A 138 -5.51 9.39 0.26
CA ILE A 138 -6.68 9.17 -0.59
C ILE A 138 -6.53 9.94 -1.90
N ALA A 139 -6.20 11.23 -1.83
CA ALA A 139 -6.01 12.08 -3.00
C ALA A 139 -4.88 11.59 -3.91
N ALA A 140 -3.79 11.06 -3.34
CA ALA A 140 -2.69 10.48 -4.12
C ALA A 140 -3.14 9.28 -4.96
N VAL A 141 -3.91 8.35 -4.37
CA VAL A 141 -4.45 7.20 -5.09
C VAL A 141 -5.46 7.63 -6.15
N GLU A 142 -6.34 8.59 -5.84
CA GLU A 142 -7.29 9.14 -6.82
C GLU A 142 -6.59 9.79 -8.01
N ALA A 143 -5.58 10.63 -7.75
CA ALA A 143 -4.83 11.32 -8.79
C ALA A 143 -4.08 10.32 -9.69
N ALA A 144 -3.43 9.32 -9.10
CA ALA A 144 -2.75 8.26 -9.86
C ALA A 144 -3.73 7.42 -10.69
N THR A 145 -4.93 7.13 -10.16
CA THR A 145 -5.97 6.40 -10.89
C THR A 145 -6.45 7.19 -12.10
N LYS A 146 -6.78 8.47 -11.92
CA LYS A 146 -7.23 9.35 -13.00
C LYS A 146 -6.17 9.47 -14.11
N ARG A 147 -4.90 9.64 -13.73
CA ARG A 147 -3.81 9.69 -14.71
C ARG A 147 -3.65 8.37 -15.48
N GLY A 148 -3.77 7.23 -14.81
CA GLY A 148 -3.75 5.92 -15.47
C GLY A 148 -4.85 5.78 -16.53
N GLN A 149 -6.07 6.23 -16.21
CA GLN A 149 -7.20 6.24 -17.15
C GLN A 149 -6.99 7.18 -18.34
N GLU A 150 -6.40 8.36 -18.12
CA GLU A 150 -6.04 9.28 -19.20
C GLU A 150 -5.00 8.67 -20.15
N MET A 151 -3.94 8.07 -19.60
CA MET A 151 -2.90 7.38 -20.37
C MET A 151 -3.46 6.22 -21.18
N ALA A 152 -4.43 5.47 -20.65
CA ALA A 152 -5.08 4.40 -21.38
C ALA A 152 -5.83 4.94 -22.62
N LYS A 153 -6.49 6.09 -22.49
CA LYS A 153 -7.20 6.75 -23.61
C LYS A 153 -6.24 7.34 -24.65
N GLU A 154 -5.10 7.88 -24.23
CA GLU A 154 -4.05 8.40 -25.13
C GLU A 154 -3.44 7.31 -26.02
N ASN A 155 -3.41 6.07 -25.51
CA ASN A 155 -2.78 4.91 -26.16
C ASN A 155 -3.78 3.96 -26.86
N SER A 156 -5.08 4.29 -26.88
CA SER A 156 -6.14 3.50 -27.52
C SER A 156 -6.54 4.09 -28.87
#